data_AF-A0A4V2PYQ6-F1
#
_entry.id   AF-A0A4V2PYQ6-F1
#
_cell.length_a   1.000
_cell.length_b   1.000
_cell.length_c   1.000
_cell.angle_alpha   90.00
_cell.angle_beta   90.00
_cell.angle_gamma   90.00
#
_symmetry.space_group_name_H-M   'P 1'
#
loop_
_entity.id
_entity.type
_entity.pdbx_description
1 polymer ?
#
loop_
_entity_poly.entity_id
_entity_poly.type
_entity_poly.pdbx_seq_one_letter_code
_entity_poly.pdbx_strand_id
1 'polypeptide(L)' 'MDIVKLATDSGLLVVLDGMIGKTEYRSVQGSLAALERFADAVGKQMATHTHCAKRDAQPQRK' A
#
# COMPACT_ATOMS: atom_id res chain seq x y z
N MET A 1 6.94 0.05 -1.45
CA MET A 1 5.49 0.37 -1.54
C MET A 1 5.27 1.72 -0.87
N ASP A 2 4.78 2.71 -1.60
CA ASP A 2 4.41 4.03 -1.04
C ASP A 2 2.92 4.03 -0.72
N ILE A 3 2.58 3.78 0.54
CA ILE A 3 1.19 3.62 0.99
C ILE A 3 0.39 4.93 0.93
N VAL A 4 1.07 6.07 1.03
CA VAL A 4 0.43 7.40 1.00
C VAL A 4 0.02 7.76 -0.42
N LYS A 5 0.87 7.43 -1.40
CA LYS A 5 0.49 7.56 -2.81
C LYS A 5 -0.68 6.65 -3.16
N LEU A 6 -0.68 5.40 -2.70
CA LEU A 6 -1.83 4.50 -2.90
C LEU A 6 -3.13 5.07 -2.32
N ALA A 7 -3.08 5.66 -1.12
CA ALA A 7 -4.25 6.28 -0.51
C ALA A 7 -4.77 7.44 -1.37
N THR A 8 -3.86 8.30 -1.84
CA THR A 8 -4.19 9.46 -2.69
C THR A 8 -4.78 9.02 -4.04
N ASP A 9 -4.15 8.04 -4.70
CA ASP A 9 -4.61 7.50 -5.99
C ASP A 9 -5.97 6.79 -5.87
N SER A 10 -6.28 6.25 -4.69
CA SER A 10 -7.58 5.63 -4.39
C SER A 10 -8.68 6.64 -4.06
N GLY A 11 -8.34 7.93 -3.99
CA GLY A 11 -9.28 9.01 -3.68
C GLY A 11 -9.47 9.28 -2.19
N LEU A 12 -8.53 8.84 -1.34
CA LEU A 12 -8.52 9.21 0.07
C LEU A 12 -7.76 10.53 0.27
N LEU A 13 -8.30 11.40 1.12
CA LEU A 13 -7.61 12.57 1.63
C LEU A 13 -6.60 12.12 2.71
N VAL A 14 -5.32 12.43 2.51
CA VAL A 14 -4.27 12.16 3.51
C VAL A 14 -4.03 13.43 4.33
N VAL A 15 -4.22 13.33 5.64
CA VAL A 15 -4.03 14.42 6.60
C VAL A 15 -2.82 14.09 7.46
N LEU A 16 -1.90 15.04 7.61
CA LEU A 16 -0.79 14.94 8.56
C LEU A 16 -1.28 15.34 9.95
N ASP A 17 -1.44 14.39 10.85
CA ASP A 17 -1.91 14.67 12.22
C ASP A 17 -0.80 15.21 13.12
N GLY A 18 0.46 14.98 12.75
CA GLY A 18 1.62 15.56 13.40
C GLY A 18 2.74 14.55 13.64
N MET A 19 3.75 15.01 14.35
CA MET A 19 4.90 14.20 14.74
C MET A 19 4.94 14.09 16.26
N ILE A 20 4.91 12.86 16.77
CA ILE A 20 5.12 12.59 18.19
C ILE A 20 6.52 11.97 18.32
N GLY A 21 7.44 12.72 18.92
CA GLY A 21 8.86 12.34 18.97
C GLY A 21 9.49 12.33 17.57
N LYS A 22 9.86 11.14 17.08
CA LYS A 22 10.40 10.92 15.72
C LYS A 22 9.42 10.23 14.78
N THR A 23 8.23 9.90 15.27
CA THR A 23 7.22 9.17 14.51
C THR A 23 6.24 10.16 13.91
N GLU A 24 6.07 10.09 12.60
CA GLU A 24 5.08 10.87 11.87
C GLU A 24 3.77 10.10 11.77
N TYR A 25 2.66 10.78 12.07
CA TYR A 25 1.31 10.23 12.04
C TYR A 25 0.52 10.86 10.91
N ARG A 26 -0.11 10.00 10.10
CA ARG A 26 -0.97 10.41 8.99
C ARG A 26 -2.30 9.67 9.09
N SER A 27 -3.40 10.41 9.04
CA SER A 27 -4.75 9.88 8.89
C SER A 27 -5.17 9.92 7.43
N VAL A 28 -6.08 9.01 7.07
CA VAL A 28 -6.71 9.01 5.75
C VAL A 28 -8.23 9.05 5.92
N GLN A 29 -8.89 9.90 5.13
CA GLN A 29 -10.34 10.10 5.19
C GLN A 29 -10.93 10.03 3.78
N GLY A 30 -12.17 9.55 3.66
CA GLY A 30 -12.84 9.45 2.37
C GLY A 30 -14.11 8.60 2.44
N SER A 31 -14.66 8.29 1.28
CA SER A 31 -15.82 7.41 1.17
C SER A 31 -15.45 5.94 1.36
N LEU A 32 -16.43 5.10 1.69
CA LEU A 32 -16.24 3.65 1.78
C LEU A 32 -15.71 3.07 0.45
N ALA A 33 -16.22 3.55 -0.68
CA ALA A 33 -15.76 3.11 -2.00
C ALA A 33 -14.27 3.45 -2.26
N ALA A 34 -13.77 4.58 -1.74
CA ALA A 34 -12.34 4.91 -1.82
C ALA A 34 -11.50 3.98 -0.92
N LEU A 35 -12.01 3.62 0.27
CA LEU A 35 -11.36 2.65 1.16
C LEU A 35 -11.28 1.25 0.52
N GLU A 36 -12.35 0.80 -0.14
CA GLU A 36 -12.37 -0.48 -0.87
C GLU A 36 -11.32 -0.51 -1.99
N ARG A 37 -11.24 0.56 -2.80
CA ARG A 37 -10.22 0.69 -3.86
C ARG A 37 -8.80 0.68 -3.31
N PHE A 38 -8.59 1.34 -2.18
CA PHE A 38 -7.31 1.36 -1.50
C PHE A 38 -6.90 -0.03 -1.02
N ALA A 39 -7.81 -0.77 -0.38
CA ALA A 39 -7.55 -2.13 0.08
C ALA A 39 -7.19 -3.07 -1.07
N ASP A 40 -7.90 -2.97 -2.21
CA ASP A 40 -7.58 -3.72 -3.42
C ASP A 40 -6.20 -3.37 -3.99
N ALA A 41 -5.87 -2.08 -4.09
CA ALA A 41 -4.57 -1.62 -4.55
C ALA A 41 -3.42 -2.12 -3.66
N VAL A 42 -3.60 -2.09 -2.33
CA VAL A 42 -2.65 -2.64 -1.36
C VAL A 42 -2.46 -4.14 -1.59
N GLY A 43 -3.55 -4.90 -1.71
CA GLY A 43 -3.51 -6.34 -1.95
C GLY A 43 -2.76 -6.71 -3.24
N LYS A 44 -3.02 -5.98 -4.33
CA LYS A 44 -2.31 -6.16 -5.61
C LYS A 44 -0.81 -5.91 -5.48
N GLN A 45 -0.40 -4.82 -4.83
CA GLN A 45 1.02 -4.51 -4.62
C GLN A 45 1.73 -5.57 -3.78
N MET A 46 1.09 -6.08 -2.72
CA MET A 46 1.63 -7.15 -1.89
C MET A 46 1.75 -8.47 -2.67
N ALA A 47 0.78 -8.79 -3.52
CA ALA A 47 0.82 -9.97 -4.39
C ALA A 47 1.97 -9.87 -5.41
N THR A 48 2.16 -8.71 -6.05
CA THR A 48 3.26 -8.47 -7.01
C THR A 48 4.64 -8.63 -6.34
N HIS A 49 4.82 -8.08 -5.14
CA HIS A 49 6.06 -8.25 -4.38
C HIS A 49 6.31 -9.71 -3.99
N THR A 50 5.27 -10.45 -3.60
CA THR A 50 5.38 -11.87 -3.26
C THR A 50 5.72 -12.72 -4.49
N HIS A 51 5.24 -12.35 -5.67
CA HIS A 51 5.51 -13.08 -6.92
C HIS A 51 6.91 -12.84 -7.48
N CYS A 52 7.52 -11.68 -7.20
CA CYS A 52 8.92 -11.44 -7.55
C CYS A 52 9.85 -12.33 -6.71
N ALA A 53 9.65 -12.38 -5.39
CA ALA A 53 10.46 -13.21 -4.49
C ALA A 53 10.35 -14.73 -4.73
N LYS A 54 9.24 -15.20 -5.33
CA LYS A 54 9.03 -16.64 -5.61
C LYS A 54 9.59 -17.10 -6.95
N ARG A 55 9.82 -16.21 -7.92
CA ARG A 55 10.34 -16.57 -9.25
C ARG A 55 11.86 -16.78 -9.28
N ASP A 56 12.60 -16.22 -8.33
CA ASP A 56 14.05 -16.43 -8.20
C ASP A 56 14.42 -17.75 -7.48
N ALA A 57 13.43 -18.52 -7.00
CA ALA A 57 13.61 -19.76 -6.25
C ALA A 57 13.16 -21.01 -7.01
N GLN A 58 13.10 -20.98 -8.35
CA GLN A 58 12.85 -22.18 -9.15
C GLN A 58 14.12 -22.57 -9.93
N PRO A 59 14.94 -23.51 -9.41
CA PRO A 59 16.06 -24.02 -10.17
C PRO A 59 15.52 -24.80 -11.37
N GLN A 60 16.05 -24.49 -12.56
CA GLN A 60 15.93 -25.31 -13.75
C GLN A 60 16.36 -26.74 -13.40
N ARG A 61 15.41 -27.69 -13.35
CA ARG A 61 15.74 -29.11 -13.39
C ARG A 61 15.56 -29.59 -14.83
N LYS A 62 16.69 -30.07 -15.36
CA LYS A 62 16.87 -30.77 -16.63
C LYS A 62 16.06 -32.06 -16.68
#